data_AF-A0A166MI73-F1
#
_entry.id   AF-A0A166MI73-F1
#
_cell.length_a   1.000
_cell.length_b   1.000
_cell.length_c   1.000
_cell.angle_alpha   90.00
_cell.angle_beta   90.00
_cell.angle_gamma   90.00
#
_symmetry.space_group_name_H-M   'P 1'
#
loop_
_entity.id
_entity.type
_entity.pdbx_description
1 polymer ?
#
loop_
_entity_poly.entity_id
_entity_poly.type
_entity_poly.pdbx_seq_one_letter_code
_entity_poly.pdbx_strand_id
1 'polypeptide(L)'
;WDAAVSSLALSCKVHRDVLAPLCPVYACEYLSIAPHSINHSELEASQRDVLQALDYSLGHSMPQAFLDELWCALPSLRALLAFEDGWEMAQRETWERLFVAIAEPDVLRFPISLMTVSALMTGVLLSVIAQYR
;
A
#
# COMPACT_ATOMS: atom_id res chain seq x y z
N TRP A 1 -12.96 2.33 15.72
CA TRP A 1 -11.53 2.04 15.93
C TRP A 1 -11.22 0.56 15.74
N ASP A 2 -12.09 -0.35 16.18
CA ASP A 2 -11.91 -1.81 15.98
C ASP A 2 -11.78 -2.21 14.51
N ALA A 3 -12.64 -1.68 13.65
CA ALA A 3 -12.57 -1.89 12.21
C ALA A 3 -11.21 -1.44 11.63
N ALA A 4 -10.62 -0.35 12.13
CA ALA A 4 -9.32 0.14 11.66
C ALA A 4 -8.17 -0.80 12.07
N VAL A 5 -8.13 -1.21 13.35
CA VAL A 5 -7.15 -2.18 13.86
C VAL A 5 -7.32 -3.54 13.16
N SER A 6 -8.56 -3.95 12.91
CA SER A 6 -8.88 -5.19 12.21
C SER A 6 -8.47 -5.14 10.74
N SER A 7 -8.75 -4.04 10.03
CA SER A 7 -8.29 -3.84 8.65
C SER A 7 -6.76 -3.85 8.56
N LEU A 8 -6.06 -3.29 9.54
CA LEU A 8 -4.60 -3.36 9.62
C LEU A 8 -4.12 -4.81 9.82
N ALA A 9 -4.73 -5.54 10.76
CA ALA A 9 -4.39 -6.95 11.01
C ALA A 9 -4.64 -7.83 9.77
N LEU A 10 -5.79 -7.65 9.10
CA LEU A 10 -6.12 -8.34 7.87
C LEU A 10 -5.15 -7.99 6.73
N SER A 11 -4.80 -6.72 6.57
CA SER A 11 -3.81 -6.28 5.57
C SER A 11 -2.46 -6.97 5.76
N CYS A 12 -1.96 -7.05 7.00
CA CYS A 12 -0.74 -7.79 7.30
C CYS A 12 -0.88 -9.29 6.96
N LYS A 13 -2.00 -9.91 7.31
CA LYS A 13 -2.25 -11.34 7.01
C LYS A 13 -2.32 -11.63 5.50
N VAL A 14 -2.81 -10.68 4.70
CA VAL A 14 -2.97 -10.84 3.25
C VAL A 14 -1.66 -10.54 2.50
N HIS A 15 -0.93 -9.51 2.90
CA HIS A 15 0.18 -8.97 2.10
C HIS A 15 1.58 -9.30 2.61
N ARG A 16 1.72 -9.85 3.83
CA ARG A 16 3.03 -10.15 4.42
C ARG A 16 3.28 -11.65 4.40
N ASP A 17 4.44 -12.04 3.87
CA ASP A 17 4.95 -13.39 4.03
C ASP A 17 5.39 -13.61 5.49
N VAL A 18 5.05 -14.79 6.03
CA VAL A 18 5.38 -15.24 7.39
C VAL A 18 6.26 -16.48 7.37
N LEU A 19 6.80 -16.84 6.20
CA LEU A 19 7.84 -17.84 6.06
C LEU A 19 9.17 -17.29 6.57
N ALA A 20 9.98 -18.18 7.16
CA ALA A 20 11.30 -17.83 7.67
C ALA A 20 12.13 -17.12 6.58
N PRO A 21 12.81 -15.99 6.89
CA PRO A 21 13.11 -15.46 8.24
C PRO A 21 12.07 -14.48 8.82
N LEU A 22 10.93 -14.27 8.16
CA LEU A 22 9.91 -13.33 8.60
C LEU A 22 9.00 -13.97 9.66
N CYS A 23 8.66 -13.21 10.70
CA CYS A 23 7.73 -13.65 11.74
C CYS A 23 6.35 -13.00 11.56
N PRO A 24 5.26 -13.71 11.94
CA PRO A 24 3.94 -13.11 11.98
C PRO A 24 3.89 -11.98 13.01
N VAL A 25 3.07 -10.97 12.74
CA VAL A 25 2.71 -9.97 13.75
C VAL A 25 1.66 -10.61 14.66
N TYR A 26 1.98 -10.72 15.95
CA TYR A 26 1.12 -11.39 16.92
C TYR A 26 -0.06 -10.51 17.31
N ALA A 27 -1.16 -11.15 17.75
CA ALA A 27 -2.38 -10.46 18.18
C ALA A 27 -2.09 -9.37 19.23
N CYS A 28 -1.18 -9.64 20.18
CA CYS A 28 -0.80 -8.70 21.24
C CYS A 28 -0.28 -7.35 20.71
N GLU A 29 0.37 -7.33 19.53
CA GLU A 29 0.84 -6.10 18.90
C GLU A 29 -0.32 -5.23 18.41
N TYR A 30 -1.39 -5.84 17.90
CA TYR A 30 -2.59 -5.11 17.51
C TYR A 30 -3.39 -4.61 18.72
N LEU A 31 -3.43 -5.40 19.78
CA LEU A 31 -4.07 -5.01 21.04
C LEU A 31 -3.33 -3.84 21.72
N SER A 32 -1.99 -3.78 21.61
CA SER A 32 -1.18 -2.74 22.25
C SER A 32 -1.28 -1.38 21.56
N ILE A 33 -1.49 -1.35 20.23
CA ILE A 33 -1.64 -0.11 19.46
C ILE A 33 -3.09 0.40 19.41
N ALA A 34 -4.06 -0.41 19.85
CA ALA A 34 -5.46 0.00 19.85
C ALA A 34 -5.67 1.20 20.78
N PRO A 35 -6.40 2.24 20.36
CA PRO A 35 -6.60 3.46 21.16
C PRO A 35 -7.53 3.26 22.37
N HIS A 36 -8.05 2.04 22.56
CA HIS A 36 -8.94 1.66 23.64
C HIS A 36 -8.75 0.16 23.94
N SER A 37 -9.23 -0.28 25.10
CA SER A 37 -9.14 -1.68 25.50
C SER A 37 -10.01 -2.55 24.61
N ILE A 38 -9.36 -3.43 23.86
CA ILE A 38 -9.98 -4.50 23.09
C ILE A 38 -9.35 -5.81 23.55
N ASN A 39 -10.16 -6.85 23.75
CA ASN A 39 -9.67 -8.18 24.06
C ASN A 39 -9.47 -9.01 22.79
N HIS A 40 -8.80 -10.15 22.92
CA HIS A 40 -8.51 -11.02 21.77
C HIS A 40 -9.78 -11.49 21.04
N SER A 41 -10.84 -11.84 21.77
CA SER A 41 -12.10 -12.29 21.16
C SER A 41 -12.81 -11.19 20.37
N GLU A 42 -12.77 -9.95 20.86
CA GLU A 42 -13.32 -8.77 20.18
C GLU A 42 -12.52 -8.45 18.92
N LEU A 43 -11.19 -8.54 18.97
CA LEU A 43 -10.34 -8.37 17.79
C LEU A 43 -10.65 -9.40 16.70
N GLU A 44 -10.84 -10.66 17.08
CA GLU A 44 -11.22 -11.73 16.14
C GLU A 44 -12.65 -11.56 15.61
N ALA A 45 -13.59 -11.06 16.44
CA ALA A 45 -14.94 -10.75 16.00
C ALA A 45 -14.95 -9.60 14.99
N SER A 46 -14.29 -8.49 15.30
CA SER A 46 -14.21 -7.34 14.40
C SER A 46 -13.50 -7.68 13.08
N GLN A 47 -12.50 -8.54 13.08
CA GLN A 47 -11.91 -9.05 11.83
C GLN A 47 -12.92 -9.84 10.98
N ARG A 48 -13.76 -10.68 11.59
CA ARG A 48 -14.84 -11.37 10.86
C ARG A 48 -15.86 -10.40 10.30
N ASP A 49 -16.23 -9.37 11.06
CA ASP A 49 -17.17 -8.36 10.60
C ASP A 49 -16.64 -7.59 9.39
N VAL A 50 -15.35 -7.21 9.40
CA VAL A 50 -14.69 -6.56 8.25
C VAL A 50 -14.65 -7.49 7.04
N LEU A 51 -14.29 -8.77 7.22
CA LEU A 51 -14.29 -9.75 6.14
C LEU A 51 -15.68 -9.92 5.53
N GLN A 52 -16.71 -10.04 6.37
CA GLN A 52 -18.09 -10.18 5.93
C GLN A 52 -18.58 -8.93 5.19
N ALA A 53 -18.23 -7.73 5.69
CA ALA A 53 -18.59 -6.47 5.03
C ALA A 53 -17.95 -6.30 3.65
N LEU A 54 -16.84 -6.99 3.39
CA LEU A 54 -16.11 -6.99 2.12
C LEU A 54 -16.41 -8.24 1.27
N ASP A 55 -17.44 -9.01 1.61
CA ASP A 55 -17.78 -10.28 0.94
C ASP A 55 -16.57 -11.21 0.79
N TYR A 56 -15.70 -11.24 1.79
CA TYR A 56 -14.44 -11.98 1.82
C TYR A 56 -13.49 -11.67 0.66
N SER A 57 -13.72 -10.56 -0.05
CA SER A 57 -12.94 -10.13 -1.22
C SER A 57 -11.87 -9.12 -0.79
N LEU A 58 -10.67 -9.64 -0.49
CA LEU A 58 -9.51 -8.85 -0.09
C LEU A 58 -8.39 -8.90 -1.14
N GLY A 59 -7.49 -7.91 -1.08
CA GLY A 59 -6.22 -7.94 -1.80
C GLY A 59 -6.31 -7.60 -3.31
N HIS A 60 -7.36 -6.89 -3.73
CA HIS A 60 -7.50 -6.46 -5.13
C HIS A 60 -6.92 -5.05 -5.33
N SER A 61 -6.25 -4.83 -6.47
CA SER A 61 -5.87 -3.51 -7.01
C SER A 61 -4.90 -2.67 -6.17
N MET A 62 -3.76 -3.24 -5.75
CA MET A 62 -2.70 -2.48 -5.10
C MET A 62 -1.91 -1.60 -6.09
N PRO A 63 -1.43 -0.42 -5.69
CA PRO A 63 -0.59 0.44 -6.54
C PRO A 63 0.59 -0.31 -7.17
N GLN A 64 1.26 -1.18 -6.40
CA GLN A 64 2.41 -1.94 -6.88
C GLN A 64 2.11 -2.76 -8.14
N ALA A 65 0.94 -3.38 -8.23
CA ALA A 65 0.57 -4.19 -9.39
C ALA A 65 0.53 -3.35 -10.68
N PHE A 66 0.02 -2.11 -10.61
CA PHE A 66 0.02 -1.19 -11.75
C PHE A 66 1.43 -0.72 -12.10
N LEU A 67 2.28 -0.47 -11.09
CA LEU A 67 3.67 -0.08 -11.32
C LEU A 67 4.45 -1.19 -12.04
N ASP A 68 4.28 -2.44 -11.60
CA ASP A 68 4.94 -3.61 -12.19
C ASP A 68 4.48 -3.85 -13.64
N GLU A 69 3.18 -3.72 -13.90
CA GLU A 69 2.61 -3.85 -15.24
C GLU A 69 3.13 -2.74 -16.17
N LEU A 70 3.13 -1.48 -15.72
CA LEU A 70 3.63 -0.34 -16.48
C LEU A 70 5.13 -0.47 -16.78
N TRP A 71 5.92 -0.90 -15.79
CA TRP A 71 7.36 -1.14 -15.97
C TRP A 71 7.63 -2.18 -17.06
N CYS A 72 6.86 -3.27 -17.06
CA CYS A 72 6.97 -4.31 -18.09
C CYS A 72 6.50 -3.80 -19.47
N ALA A 73 5.35 -3.12 -19.51
CA ALA A 73 4.69 -2.68 -20.73
C ALA A 73 5.38 -1.50 -21.45
N LEU A 74 6.14 -0.67 -20.74
CA LEU A 74 6.73 0.56 -21.28
C LEU A 74 8.27 0.49 -21.32
N PRO A 75 8.88 0.02 -22.43
CA PRO A 75 10.32 0.08 -22.63
C PRO A 75 10.88 1.52 -22.56
N SER A 76 10.11 2.52 -22.97
CA SER A 76 10.49 3.93 -22.90
C SER A 76 10.66 4.43 -21.47
N LEU A 77 9.79 3.99 -20.54
CA LEU A 77 9.91 4.30 -19.13
C LEU A 77 11.20 3.72 -18.54
N ARG A 78 11.52 2.48 -18.91
CA ARG A 78 12.76 1.81 -18.50
C ARG A 78 14.00 2.52 -19.05
N ALA A 79 13.97 2.94 -20.30
CA ALA A 79 15.06 3.70 -20.91
C ALA A 79 15.24 5.07 -20.24
N LEU A 80 14.15 5.75 -19.91
CA LEU A 80 14.17 7.05 -19.23
C LEU A 80 14.79 6.96 -17.83
N LEU A 81 14.52 5.87 -17.11
CA LEU A 81 14.98 5.64 -15.73
C LEU A 81 16.21 4.72 -15.66
N ALA A 82 16.96 4.56 -16.76
CA ALA A 82 18.13 3.66 -16.84
C ALA A 82 19.39 4.20 -16.14
N PHE A 83 19.24 5.13 -15.19
CA PHE A 83 20.32 5.66 -14.38
C PHE A 83 20.32 5.05 -12.98
N GLU A 84 21.39 5.27 -12.21
CA GLU A 84 21.55 4.72 -10.85
C GLU A 84 20.35 5.10 -9.98
N ASP A 85 19.71 4.08 -9.39
CA ASP A 85 18.51 4.17 -8.54
C ASP A 85 17.30 4.88 -9.15
N GLY A 86 17.26 5.09 -10.47
CA GLY A 86 16.22 5.91 -11.12
C GLY A 86 14.80 5.37 -10.93
N TRP A 87 14.62 4.06 -11.08
CA TRP A 87 13.33 3.41 -10.83
C TRP A 87 12.95 3.40 -9.35
N GLU A 88 13.91 3.14 -8.47
CA GLU A 88 13.69 3.10 -7.02
C GLU A 88 13.29 4.47 -6.48
N MET A 89 13.95 5.54 -6.96
CA MET A 89 13.59 6.92 -6.64
C MET A 89 12.19 7.26 -7.15
N ALA A 90 11.85 6.88 -8.38
CA ALA A 90 10.52 7.11 -8.93
C ALA A 90 9.43 6.38 -8.13
N GLN A 91 9.67 5.12 -7.75
CA GLN A 91 8.75 4.37 -6.89
C GLN A 91 8.61 5.02 -5.52
N ARG A 92 9.71 5.43 -4.87
CA ARG A 92 9.68 6.10 -3.56
C ARG A 92 8.82 7.36 -3.59
N GLU A 93 9.08 8.24 -4.56
CA GLU A 93 8.31 9.48 -4.75
C GLU A 93 6.83 9.21 -5.07
N THR A 94 6.54 8.10 -5.75
CA THR A 94 5.18 7.64 -6.03
C THR A 94 4.47 7.21 -4.75
N TRP A 95 5.11 6.37 -3.94
CA TRP A 95 4.56 5.85 -2.69
C TRP A 95 4.33 6.94 -1.66
N GLU A 96 5.26 7.88 -1.51
CA GLU A 96 5.10 9.04 -0.63
C GLU A 96 3.85 9.84 -1.00
N ARG A 97 3.61 10.06 -2.30
CA ARG A 97 2.41 10.78 -2.78
C ARG A 97 1.13 10.02 -2.52
N LEU A 98 1.11 8.73 -2.79
CA LEU A 98 -0.06 7.89 -2.51
C LEU A 98 -0.38 7.84 -1.02
N PHE A 99 0.66 7.84 -0.17
CA PHE A 99 0.51 7.88 1.28
C PHE A 99 -0.02 9.22 1.79
N VAL A 100 0.34 10.33 1.16
CA VAL A 100 -0.30 11.62 1.45
C VAL A 100 -1.75 11.62 0.95
N ALA A 101 -2.00 11.11 -0.24
CA ALA A 101 -3.32 11.12 -0.87
C ALA A 101 -4.37 10.32 -0.08
N ILE A 102 -4.01 9.20 0.56
CA ILE A 102 -4.98 8.39 1.34
C ILE A 102 -5.52 9.12 2.58
N ALA A 103 -4.85 10.18 3.04
CA ALA A 103 -5.34 11.03 4.12
C ALA A 103 -6.43 12.02 3.66
N GLU A 104 -6.58 12.24 2.35
CA GLU A 104 -7.58 13.16 1.80
C GLU A 104 -8.98 12.52 1.80
N PRO A 105 -10.03 13.22 2.25
CA PRO A 105 -11.37 12.66 2.37
C PRO A 105 -11.98 12.26 1.02
N ASP A 106 -11.58 12.95 -0.05
CA ASP A 106 -12.09 12.77 -1.40
C ASP A 106 -11.34 11.69 -2.19
N VAL A 107 -10.34 11.04 -1.59
CA VAL A 107 -9.45 10.09 -2.27
C VAL A 107 -10.22 8.93 -2.93
N LEU A 108 -11.30 8.48 -2.28
CA LEU A 108 -12.13 7.37 -2.75
C LEU A 108 -12.94 7.69 -4.01
N ARG A 109 -12.97 8.96 -4.44
CA ARG A 109 -13.65 9.38 -5.68
C ARG A 109 -12.87 8.97 -6.93
N PHE A 110 -11.58 8.69 -6.78
CA PHE A 110 -10.70 8.38 -7.90
C PHE A 110 -10.33 6.89 -7.92
N PRO A 111 -10.36 6.24 -9.09
CA PRO A 111 -9.80 4.90 -9.25
C PRO A 111 -8.33 4.86 -8.84
N ILE A 112 -7.96 3.83 -8.07
CA ILE A 112 -6.58 3.64 -7.60
C ILE A 112 -5.56 3.55 -8.74
N SER A 113 -5.96 3.03 -9.91
CA SER A 113 -5.13 3.01 -11.11
C SER A 113 -4.76 4.42 -11.59
N LEU A 114 -5.74 5.33 -11.66
CA LEU A 114 -5.52 6.72 -12.07
C LEU A 114 -4.66 7.46 -11.04
N MET A 115 -4.89 7.23 -9.76
CA MET A 115 -4.05 7.78 -8.70
C MET A 115 -2.60 7.27 -8.78
N THR A 116 -2.43 5.97 -9.03
CA THR A 116 -1.10 5.36 -9.13
C THR A 116 -0.32 5.93 -10.32
N VAL A 117 -0.97 6.05 -11.48
CA VAL A 117 -0.34 6.62 -12.68
C VAL A 117 -0.01 8.10 -12.49
N SER A 118 -0.90 8.89 -11.89
CA SER A 118 -0.64 10.32 -11.68
C SER A 118 0.51 10.55 -10.69
N ALA A 119 0.56 9.77 -9.61
CA ALA A 119 1.66 9.76 -8.67
C ALA A 119 2.97 9.33 -9.36
N LEU A 120 2.92 8.28 -10.20
CA LEU A 120 4.08 7.80 -10.96
C LEU A 120 4.61 8.85 -11.93
N MET A 121 3.76 9.52 -12.70
CA MET A 121 4.18 10.58 -13.61
C MET A 121 4.96 11.68 -12.87
N THR A 122 4.51 12.03 -11.67
CA THR A 122 5.19 13.01 -10.82
C THR A 122 6.52 12.47 -10.28
N GLY A 123 6.55 11.21 -9.82
CA GLY A 123 7.75 10.55 -9.33
C GLY A 123 8.83 10.41 -10.40
N VAL A 124 8.45 10.07 -11.63
CA VAL A 124 9.36 10.03 -12.79
C VAL A 124 9.96 11.40 -13.06
N LEU A 125 9.13 12.45 -13.10
CA LEU A 125 9.59 13.82 -13.37
C LEU A 125 10.62 14.27 -12.32
N LEU A 126 10.33 14.04 -11.03
CA LEU A 126 11.24 14.41 -9.96
C LEU A 126 12.53 13.61 -9.96
N SER A 127 12.44 12.33 -10.30
CA SER A 127 13.62 11.46 -10.40
C SER A 127 14.58 11.93 -11.50
N VAL A 128 14.03 12.30 -12.66
CA VAL A 128 14.82 12.86 -13.76
C VAL A 128 15.42 14.22 -13.37
N ILE A 129 14.65 15.11 -12.73
CA ILE A 129 15.16 16.41 -12.25
C ILE A 129 16.32 16.22 -11.26
N ALA A 130 16.22 15.24 -10.37
CA ALA A 130 17.26 14.93 -9.39
C ALA A 130 18.55 14.44 -10.05
N GLN A 131 18.47 13.68 -11.15
CA GLN A 131 19.64 13.23 -11.92
C GLN A 131 20.45 14.38 -12.52
N TYR A 132 19.78 15.49 -12.89
CA TYR A 132 20.42 16.65 -13.52
C TYR A 132 20.87 17.74 -12.52
N ARG A 133 20.77 17.48 -11.21
CA ARG A 133 21.31 18.33 -10.15
C ARG A 133 22.67 17.80 -9.68
#